data_AF-A0A7S4P028-F1
#
_entry.id   AF-A0A7S4P028-F1
#
_cell.length_a   1.000
_cell.length_b   1.000
_cell.length_c   1.000
_cell.angle_alpha   90.00
_cell.angle_beta   90.00
_cell.angle_gamma   90.00
#
_symmetry.space_group_name_H-M   'P 1'
#
loop_
_entity.id
_entity.type
_entity.pdbx_description
1 polymer ?
#
loop_
_entity_poly.entity_id
_entity_poly.type
_entity_poly.pdbx_seq_one_letter_code
_entity_poly.pdbx_strand_id
1 'polypeptide(L)'
;MMPHELGIGISDIGCFPGSDAAEFGHDVMLQWREDFYKRARAHLHRCCSVLKNGEENKKRKKNNERVKEEEEEEHRQEEFSADELDRMAPRIVAFTGKRHYSMLFQPQLKKVDSYGKQDLLPPRWPFPASTEVWILPSPSGRAAMSSADREAPYLELSQRLLELKSE
;
A
#
# COMPACT_ATOMS: atom_id res chain seq x y z
N MET A 1 9.28 -9.62 14.00
CA MET A 1 9.10 -8.24 13.53
C MET A 1 7.93 -8.23 12.56
N MET A 2 6.82 -7.65 12.98
CA MET A 2 5.53 -7.67 12.27
C MET A 2 5.49 -6.58 11.19
N PRO A 3 4.76 -6.77 10.07
CA PRO A 3 4.70 -5.79 8.98
C PRO A 3 4.31 -4.37 9.43
N HIS A 4 3.41 -4.23 10.42
CA HIS A 4 3.02 -2.92 10.98
C HIS A 4 4.15 -2.21 11.73
N GLU A 5 5.10 -2.95 12.33
CA GLU A 5 6.27 -2.38 13.02
C GLU A 5 7.28 -1.80 12.02
N LEU A 6 7.10 -2.12 10.74
CA LEU A 6 7.95 -1.71 9.63
C LEU A 6 7.26 -0.76 8.67
N GLY A 7 6.00 -0.41 8.94
CA GLY A 7 5.18 0.33 8.00
C GLY A 7 4.96 -0.41 6.67
N ILE A 8 5.09 -1.75 6.66
CA ILE A 8 4.90 -2.58 5.48
C ILE A 8 3.45 -3.07 5.47
N GLY A 9 2.68 -2.60 4.50
CA GLY A 9 1.36 -3.14 4.18
C GLY A 9 1.45 -4.09 2.99
N ILE A 10 0.97 -5.33 3.14
CA ILE A 10 0.82 -6.27 2.03
C ILE A 10 -0.63 -6.20 1.55
N SER A 11 -0.84 -6.02 0.26
CA SER A 11 -2.17 -6.01 -0.33
C SER A 11 -2.13 -6.57 -1.75
N ASP A 12 -3.07 -7.45 -2.04
CA ASP A 12 -3.24 -8.02 -3.37
C ASP A 12 -4.15 -7.13 -4.23
N ILE A 13 -3.82 -7.02 -5.52
CA ILE A 13 -4.67 -6.33 -6.50
C ILE A 13 -5.99 -7.13 -6.67
N GLY A 14 -5.89 -8.45 -6.82
CA GLY A 14 -7.02 -9.39 -6.86
C GLY A 14 -6.88 -10.47 -5.81
N CYS A 15 -7.97 -10.84 -5.14
CA CYS A 15 -7.98 -11.91 -4.15
C CYS A 15 -8.42 -13.23 -4.79
N PHE A 16 -7.47 -14.06 -5.18
CA PHE A 16 -7.73 -15.40 -5.71
C PHE A 16 -6.54 -16.34 -5.46
N PRO A 17 -6.79 -17.63 -5.22
CA PRO A 17 -5.72 -18.59 -4.92
C PRO A 17 -4.93 -18.95 -6.18
N GLY A 18 -3.60 -18.89 -6.11
CA GLY A 18 -2.68 -19.38 -7.15
C GLY A 18 -2.79 -18.63 -8.47
N SER A 19 -2.15 -17.46 -8.56
CA SER A 19 -2.39 -16.53 -9.66
C SER A 19 -1.39 -16.61 -10.82
N ASP A 20 -1.88 -16.86 -12.03
CA ASP A 20 -1.19 -16.49 -13.27
C ASP A 20 -1.79 -15.19 -13.83
N ALA A 21 -1.09 -14.07 -13.63
CA ALA A 21 -1.53 -12.76 -14.08
C ALA A 21 -1.81 -12.70 -15.60
N ALA A 22 -1.23 -13.61 -16.39
CA ALA A 22 -1.44 -13.70 -17.84
C ALA A 22 -2.87 -14.10 -18.22
N GLU A 23 -3.58 -14.81 -17.34
CA GLU A 23 -4.93 -15.33 -17.60
C GLU A 23 -6.02 -14.25 -17.50
N PHE A 24 -5.73 -13.12 -16.87
CA PHE A 24 -6.72 -12.05 -16.67
C PHE A 24 -6.64 -11.00 -17.77
N GLY A 25 -7.80 -10.76 -18.38
CA GLY A 25 -8.01 -9.70 -19.36
C GLY A 25 -8.06 -8.32 -18.74
N HIS A 26 -8.06 -7.31 -19.61
CA HIS A 26 -8.04 -5.89 -19.23
C HIS A 26 -9.18 -5.50 -18.27
N ASP A 27 -10.42 -5.92 -18.55
CA ASP A 27 -11.59 -5.46 -17.79
C ASP A 27 -11.61 -6.02 -16.35
N VAL A 28 -11.17 -7.27 -16.18
CA VAL A 28 -11.02 -7.89 -14.85
C VAL A 28 -9.98 -7.13 -14.03
N MET A 29 -8.84 -6.82 -14.64
CA MET A 29 -7.76 -6.09 -13.97
C MET A 29 -8.16 -4.64 -13.64
N LEU A 30 -8.95 -4.01 -14.50
CA LEU A 30 -9.52 -2.69 -14.23
C LEU A 30 -10.44 -2.71 -13.01
N GLN A 31 -11.34 -3.70 -12.95
CA GLN A 31 -12.22 -3.89 -11.80
C GLN A 31 -11.41 -4.13 -10.51
N TRP A 32 -10.37 -4.98 -10.58
CA TRP A 32 -9.49 -5.23 -9.45
C TRP A 32 -8.69 -4.00 -9.02
N ARG A 33 -8.26 -3.13 -9.94
CA ARG A 33 -7.65 -1.83 -9.60
C ARG A 33 -8.61 -1.00 -8.75
N GLU A 34 -9.84 -0.85 -9.20
CA GLU A 34 -10.86 -0.06 -8.49
C GLU A 34 -11.12 -0.64 -7.11
N ASP A 35 -11.23 -1.96 -7.00
CA ASP A 35 -11.45 -2.63 -5.72
C ASP A 35 -10.23 -2.53 -4.80
N PHE A 36 -9.01 -2.66 -5.34
CA PHE A 36 -7.77 -2.41 -4.63
C PHE A 36 -7.73 -0.98 -4.07
N TYR A 37 -8.04 0.03 -4.87
CA TYR A 37 -8.03 1.43 -4.41
C TYR A 37 -9.06 1.69 -3.32
N LYS A 38 -10.26 1.11 -3.44
CA LYS A 38 -11.28 1.18 -2.38
C LYS A 38 -10.77 0.55 -1.09
N ARG A 39 -10.20 -0.66 -1.15
CA ARG A 39 -9.63 -1.35 0.02
C ARG A 39 -8.47 -0.58 0.64
N ALA A 40 -7.57 -0.04 -0.19
CA ALA A 40 -6.41 0.74 0.23
C ALA A 40 -6.82 2.02 0.97
N ARG A 41 -7.74 2.81 0.39
CA ARG A 41 -8.28 4.03 1.03
C ARG A 41 -9.00 3.69 2.34
N ALA A 42 -9.87 2.68 2.31
CA ALA A 42 -10.58 2.26 3.52
C ALA A 42 -9.62 1.78 4.62
N HIS A 43 -8.54 1.07 4.26
CA HIS A 43 -7.52 0.67 5.22
C HIS A 43 -6.80 1.88 5.82
N LEU A 44 -6.41 2.85 4.99
CA LEU A 44 -5.76 4.08 5.47
C LEU A 44 -6.66 4.85 6.45
N HIS A 45 -7.93 5.05 6.11
CA HIS A 45 -8.89 5.70 7.02
C HIS A 45 -9.03 4.94 8.35
N ARG A 46 -9.11 3.59 8.32
CA ARG A 46 -9.15 2.79 9.56
C ARG A 46 -7.88 2.99 10.39
N CYS A 47 -6.71 3.01 9.76
CA CYS A 47 -5.44 3.26 10.45
C CYS A 47 -5.41 4.64 11.13
N CYS A 48 -5.87 5.69 10.44
CA CYS A 48 -5.98 7.03 11.02
C CYS A 48 -6.99 7.08 12.18
N SER A 49 -8.14 6.41 12.04
CA SER A 49 -9.18 6.34 13.08
C SER A 49 -8.64 5.70 14.37
N VAL A 50 -7.92 4.58 14.24
CA VAL A 50 -7.32 3.88 15.40
C VAL A 50 -6.30 4.75 16.12
N LEU A 51 -5.51 5.55 15.39
CA LEU A 51 -4.58 6.50 16.01
C LEU A 51 -5.32 7.60 16.78
N LYS A 52 -6.30 8.26 16.16
CA LYS A 52 -7.09 9.32 16.83
C LYS A 52 -7.71 8.80 18.11
N ASN A 53 -8.39 7.65 18.05
CA ASN A 53 -9.00 7.02 19.22
C ASN A 53 -7.95 6.64 20.28
N GLY A 54 -6.76 6.22 19.87
CA GLY A 54 -5.63 5.96 20.77
C GLY A 54 -5.10 7.22 21.48
N GLU A 55 -4.97 8.33 20.76
CA GLU A 55 -4.55 9.63 21.30
C GLU A 55 -5.62 10.23 22.23
N GLU A 56 -6.89 10.17 21.84
CA GLU A 56 -8.03 10.58 22.66
C GLU A 56 -8.14 9.74 23.92
N ASN A 57 -7.97 8.42 23.85
CA ASN A 57 -7.94 7.57 25.02
C ASN A 57 -6.76 7.89 25.95
N LYS A 58 -5.59 8.28 25.41
CA LYS A 58 -4.45 8.76 26.22
C LYS A 58 -4.75 10.12 26.88
N LYS A 59 -5.35 11.06 26.14
CA LYS A 59 -5.78 12.37 26.68
C LYS A 59 -6.87 12.20 27.74
N ARG A 60 -7.86 11.34 27.49
CA ARG A 60 -8.90 10.95 28.46
C ARG A 60 -8.28 10.27 29.67
N LYS A 61 -7.34 9.32 29.56
CA LYS A 61 -6.63 8.76 30.73
C LYS A 61 -5.82 9.80 31.52
N LYS A 62 -5.29 10.83 30.84
CA LYS A 62 -4.58 11.95 31.49
C LYS A 62 -5.53 12.93 32.18
N ASN A 63 -6.75 13.10 31.65
CA ASN A 63 -7.76 14.03 32.16
C ASN A 63 -8.80 13.36 33.09
N ASN A 64 -8.93 12.04 33.05
CA ASN A 64 -9.98 11.28 33.73
C ASN A 64 -9.47 10.66 35.04
N GLU A 65 -8.93 11.55 35.88
CA GLU A 65 -9.36 11.63 37.28
C GLU A 65 -10.82 12.15 37.40
N ARG A 66 -11.47 12.64 36.33
CA ARG A 66 -12.88 13.05 36.37
C ARG A 66 -13.72 12.70 35.13
N VAL A 67 -14.74 11.89 35.44
CA VAL A 67 -16.07 11.73 34.84
C VAL A 67 -16.22 10.83 33.61
N LYS A 68 -17.12 9.85 33.78
CA LYS A 68 -17.76 9.01 32.76
C LYS A 68 -18.83 9.83 32.06
N GLU A 69 -18.93 9.73 30.74
CA GLU A 69 -20.23 9.73 30.08
C GLU A 69 -20.15 9.05 28.72
N GLU A 70 -21.29 8.45 28.38
CA GLU A 70 -21.61 7.60 27.24
C GLU A 70 -21.90 8.46 26.02
N GLU A 71 -21.43 8.09 24.82
CA GLU A 71 -21.95 8.67 23.58
C GLU A 71 -22.10 7.61 22.49
N GLU A 72 -23.28 7.64 21.88
CA GLU A 72 -23.71 6.87 20.72
C GLU A 72 -22.97 7.40 19.47
N GLU A 73 -22.22 6.54 18.78
CA GLU A 73 -21.47 6.91 17.57
C GLU A 73 -22.40 7.01 16.35
N GLU A 74 -22.77 8.23 16.01
CA GLU A 74 -23.35 8.57 14.71
C GLU A 74 -22.25 8.54 13.64
N HIS A 75 -22.41 7.68 12.63
CA HIS A 75 -21.39 7.31 11.64
C HIS A 75 -21.13 8.46 10.63
N ARG A 76 -20.52 9.57 11.07
CA ARG A 76 -19.95 10.59 10.18
C ARG A 76 -18.74 9.98 9.48
N GLN A 77 -18.65 10.08 8.15
CA GLN A 77 -17.40 9.78 7.45
C GLN A 77 -16.37 10.81 7.89
N GLU A 78 -15.49 10.43 8.81
CA GLU A 78 -14.40 11.30 9.25
C GLU A 78 -13.44 11.56 8.09
N GLU A 79 -13.32 12.82 7.71
CA GLU A 79 -12.25 13.28 6.82
C GLU A 79 -10.96 13.46 7.64
N PHE A 80 -9.89 12.83 7.18
CA PHE A 80 -8.54 12.98 7.75
C PHE A 80 -7.76 14.04 6.99
N SER A 81 -6.90 14.78 7.68
CA SER A 81 -6.03 15.76 7.01
C SER A 81 -5.01 15.06 6.10
N ALA A 82 -4.42 15.82 5.17
CA ALA A 82 -3.37 15.29 4.30
C ALA A 82 -2.17 14.76 5.11
N ASP A 83 -1.79 15.44 6.19
CA ASP A 83 -0.69 15.03 7.07
C ASP A 83 -1.02 13.74 7.85
N GLU A 84 -2.27 13.56 8.27
CA GLU A 84 -2.73 12.34 8.95
C GLU A 84 -2.70 11.14 8.00
N LEU A 85 -3.11 11.35 6.75
CA LEU A 85 -3.05 10.34 5.70
C LEU A 85 -1.60 10.01 5.35
N ASP A 86 -0.72 11.01 5.25
CA ASP A 86 0.71 10.83 4.97
C ASP A 86 1.41 9.99 6.04
N ARG A 87 1.17 10.32 7.31
CA ARG A 87 1.75 9.60 8.45
C ARG A 87 1.33 8.13 8.52
N MET A 88 0.13 7.81 8.05
CA MET A 88 -0.44 6.45 8.12
C MET A 88 -0.32 5.66 6.82
N ALA A 89 0.04 6.31 5.72
CA ALA A 89 0.23 5.64 4.45
C ALA A 89 1.45 4.71 4.51
N PRO A 90 1.45 3.61 3.72
CA PRO A 90 2.65 2.82 3.54
C PRO A 90 3.74 3.70 2.92
N ARG A 91 4.97 3.59 3.42
CA ARG A 91 6.12 4.30 2.82
C ARG A 91 6.49 3.71 1.45
N ILE A 92 6.24 2.41 1.24
CA ILE A 92 6.51 1.70 0.00
C ILE A 92 5.34 0.78 -0.37
N VAL A 93 4.97 0.77 -1.65
CA VAL A 93 4.14 -0.27 -2.28
C VAL A 93 4.95 -0.97 -3.36
N ALA A 94 5.17 -2.27 -3.21
CA ALA A 94 5.95 -3.07 -4.16
C ALA A 94 5.06 -4.08 -4.92
N PHE A 95 5.10 -4.01 -6.25
CA PHE A 95 4.41 -4.94 -7.15
C PHE A 95 5.34 -6.06 -7.61
N THR A 96 4.97 -7.31 -7.40
CA THR A 96 5.74 -8.48 -7.87
C THR A 96 5.40 -8.85 -9.31
N GLY A 97 5.85 -8.01 -10.24
CA GLY A 97 5.75 -8.23 -11.68
C GLY A 97 5.26 -7.00 -12.43
N LYS A 98 5.88 -6.75 -13.59
CA LYS A 98 5.58 -5.58 -14.45
C LYS A 98 4.11 -5.53 -14.91
N ARG A 99 3.49 -6.68 -15.14
CA ARG A 99 2.09 -6.76 -15.59
C ARG A 99 1.12 -6.15 -14.58
N HIS A 100 1.27 -6.51 -13.30
CA HIS A 100 0.46 -5.99 -12.20
C HIS A 100 0.46 -4.46 -12.17
N TYR A 101 1.63 -3.85 -12.26
CA TYR A 101 1.76 -2.39 -12.27
C TYR A 101 1.24 -1.76 -13.57
N SER A 102 1.59 -2.32 -14.74
CA SER A 102 1.21 -1.75 -16.05
C SER A 102 -0.31 -1.63 -16.23
N MET A 103 -1.06 -2.56 -15.64
CA MET A 103 -2.52 -2.67 -15.76
C MET A 103 -3.27 -1.70 -14.84
N LEU A 104 -2.57 -1.01 -13.94
CA LEU A 104 -3.17 0.06 -13.14
C LEU A 104 -3.44 1.33 -13.97
N PHE A 105 -2.81 1.47 -15.15
CA PHE A 105 -2.92 2.63 -16.03
C PHE A 105 -4.06 2.50 -17.03
N GLN A 106 -4.64 3.64 -17.41
CA GLN A 106 -5.60 3.74 -18.51
C GLN A 106 -5.19 4.88 -19.46
N PRO A 107 -4.83 4.58 -20.72
CA PRO A 107 -4.62 3.24 -21.28
C PRO A 107 -3.50 2.46 -20.57
N GLN A 108 -3.51 1.13 -20.65
CA GLN A 108 -2.46 0.28 -20.07
C GLN A 108 -1.07 0.72 -20.60
N LEU A 109 -0.06 0.71 -19.72
CA LEU A 109 1.32 0.92 -20.17
C LEU A 109 1.76 -0.23 -21.07
N LYS A 110 2.21 0.11 -22.28
CA LYS A 110 2.72 -0.88 -23.25
C LYS A 110 4.00 -1.55 -22.78
N LYS A 111 4.79 -0.86 -21.96
CA LYS A 111 6.05 -1.35 -21.41
C LYS A 111 6.31 -0.70 -20.06
N VAL A 112 6.91 -1.49 -19.17
CA VAL A 112 7.57 -1.00 -17.96
C VAL A 112 9.05 -1.31 -18.16
N ASP A 113 9.88 -0.27 -18.24
CA ASP A 113 11.26 -0.40 -18.70
C ASP A 113 12.13 -1.16 -17.70
N SER A 114 12.06 -0.81 -16.42
CA SER A 114 12.93 -1.36 -15.37
C SER A 114 12.15 -2.03 -14.24
N TYR A 115 12.87 -2.83 -13.46
CA TYR A 115 12.48 -3.17 -12.08
C TYR A 115 13.06 -2.10 -11.12
N GLY A 116 12.66 -2.12 -9.86
CA GLY A 116 13.04 -1.13 -8.85
C GLY A 116 12.00 -0.02 -8.68
N LYS A 117 12.43 1.10 -8.09
CA LYS A 117 11.59 2.28 -7.84
C LYS A 117 11.05 2.88 -9.15
N GLN A 118 9.81 3.33 -9.11
CA GLN A 118 9.10 3.96 -10.23
C GLN A 118 8.70 5.38 -9.86
N ASP A 119 8.89 6.31 -10.79
CA ASP A 119 8.48 7.71 -10.63
C ASP A 119 7.05 7.95 -11.10
N LEU A 120 6.59 7.14 -12.06
CA LEU A 120 5.24 7.26 -12.60
C LEU A 120 4.25 6.60 -11.64
N LEU A 121 3.19 7.32 -11.28
CA LEU A 121 2.11 6.78 -10.46
C LEU A 121 0.88 6.47 -11.31
N PRO A 122 0.16 5.36 -11.03
CA PRO A 122 -1.12 5.10 -11.66
C PRO A 122 -2.13 6.24 -11.43
N PRO A 123 -3.06 6.49 -12.38
CA PRO A 123 -4.10 7.48 -12.20
C PRO A 123 -4.93 7.23 -10.93
N ARG A 124 -5.21 8.28 -10.16
CA ARG A 124 -5.97 8.24 -8.89
C ARG A 124 -5.36 7.34 -7.81
N TRP A 125 -4.03 7.20 -7.82
CA TRP A 125 -3.26 6.49 -6.80
C TRP A 125 -3.85 6.73 -5.39
N PRO A 126 -4.09 5.67 -4.59
CA PRO A 126 -4.83 5.78 -3.34
C PRO A 126 -4.00 6.32 -2.18
N PHE A 127 -2.69 6.48 -2.35
CA PHE A 127 -1.79 6.93 -1.30
C PHE A 127 -1.18 8.30 -1.64
N PRO A 128 -0.65 9.02 -0.63
CA PRO A 128 0.08 10.27 -0.83
C PRO A 128 1.31 10.12 -1.74
N ALA A 129 1.80 11.24 -2.26
CA ALA A 129 2.96 11.26 -3.16
C ALA A 129 4.27 10.83 -2.47
N SER A 130 4.30 10.81 -1.13
CA SER A 130 5.41 10.30 -0.33
C SER A 130 5.55 8.77 -0.36
N THR A 131 4.49 8.05 -0.75
CA THR A 131 4.53 6.59 -0.91
C THR A 131 5.29 6.21 -2.17
N GLU A 132 6.44 5.57 -2.00
CA GLU A 132 7.24 5.07 -3.13
C GLU A 132 6.57 3.85 -3.77
N VAL A 133 6.61 3.77 -5.10
CA VAL A 133 6.15 2.58 -5.84
C VAL A 133 7.34 1.84 -6.40
N TRP A 134 7.39 0.53 -6.15
CA TRP A 134 8.46 -0.35 -6.60
C TRP A 134 7.89 -1.49 -7.44
N ILE A 135 8.67 -1.97 -8.41
CA ILE A 135 8.33 -3.15 -9.20
C ILE A 135 9.45 -4.18 -9.04
N LEU A 136 9.08 -5.35 -8.55
CA LEU A 136 9.99 -6.46 -8.34
C LEU A 136 9.76 -7.53 -9.41
N PRO A 137 10.79 -8.30 -9.77
CA PRO A 137 10.62 -9.51 -10.56
C PRO A 137 9.63 -10.48 -9.90
N SER A 138 8.90 -11.26 -10.71
CA SER A 138 8.04 -12.30 -10.15
C SER A 138 8.88 -13.40 -9.48
N PRO A 139 8.54 -13.85 -8.27
CA PRO A 139 9.26 -14.93 -7.59
C PRO A 139 8.96 -16.33 -8.17
N SER A 140 7.99 -16.45 -9.09
CA SER A 140 7.47 -17.73 -9.64
C SER A 140 8.49 -18.55 -10.45
N GLY A 141 9.66 -18.02 -10.75
CA GLY A 141 10.68 -18.69 -11.57
C GLY A 141 10.39 -18.75 -13.07
N ARG A 142 9.14 -18.49 -13.50
CA ARG A 142 8.69 -18.60 -14.90
C ARG A 142 9.33 -17.58 -15.85
N ALA A 143 9.69 -16.41 -15.34
CA ALA A 143 10.34 -15.38 -16.15
C ALA A 143 11.77 -15.82 -16.50
N ALA A 144 12.08 -15.85 -17.80
CA ALA A 144 13.43 -16.12 -18.30
C ALA A 144 14.37 -14.95 -17.94
N MET A 145 15.03 -15.08 -16.79
CA MET A 145 16.01 -14.13 -16.27
C MET A 145 16.99 -14.86 -15.35
N SER A 146 18.18 -14.32 -15.17
CA SER A 146 19.14 -14.89 -14.22
C SER A 146 18.68 -14.71 -12.78
N SER A 147 19.18 -15.54 -11.86
CA SER A 147 18.91 -15.35 -10.43
C SER A 147 19.43 -14.00 -9.92
N ALA A 148 20.61 -13.58 -10.41
CA ALA A 148 21.19 -12.29 -10.05
C ALA A 148 20.29 -11.11 -10.46
N ASP A 149 19.78 -11.10 -11.69
CA ASP A 149 18.85 -10.07 -12.17
C ASP A 149 17.52 -10.11 -11.41
N ARG A 150 17.11 -11.29 -10.93
CA ARG A 150 15.89 -11.47 -10.16
C ARG A 150 16.03 -10.92 -8.74
N GLU A 151 17.17 -11.18 -8.11
CA GLU A 151 17.45 -10.82 -6.72
C GLU A 151 17.81 -9.34 -6.55
N ALA A 152 18.49 -8.73 -7.54
CA ALA A 152 18.98 -7.35 -7.43
C ALA A 152 17.89 -6.33 -6.99
N PRO A 153 16.68 -6.29 -7.59
CA PRO A 153 15.64 -5.35 -7.16
C PRO A 153 15.11 -5.61 -5.75
N TYR A 154 15.14 -6.87 -5.29
CA TYR A 154 14.77 -7.21 -3.90
C TYR A 154 15.84 -6.73 -2.92
N LEU A 155 17.12 -6.84 -3.28
CA LEU A 155 18.23 -6.34 -2.47
C LEU A 155 18.18 -4.81 -2.37
N GLU A 156 17.95 -4.11 -3.48
CA GLU A 156 17.77 -2.65 -3.50
C GLU A 156 16.59 -2.22 -2.61
N LEU A 157 15.44 -2.88 -2.73
CA LEU A 157 14.30 -2.62 -1.86
C LEU A 157 14.64 -2.88 -0.39
N SER A 158 15.40 -3.93 -0.09
CA SER A 158 15.82 -4.24 1.28
C SER A 158 16.72 -3.15 1.87
N GLN A 159 17.64 -2.59 1.07
CA GLN A 159 18.48 -1.47 1.48
C GLN A 159 17.63 -0.22 1.73
N ARG A 160 16.68 0.09 0.84
CA ARG A 160 15.76 1.22 1.03
C ARG A 160 14.93 1.08 2.31
N LEU A 161 14.47 -0.13 2.62
CA LEU A 161 13.76 -0.42 3.86
C LEU A 161 14.63 -0.24 5.12
N LEU A 162 15.95 -0.41 5.04
CA LEU A 162 16.87 -0.16 6.16
C LEU A 162 17.10 1.34 6.36
N GLU A 163 17.23 2.10 5.27
CA GLU A 163 17.33 3.56 5.31
C GLU A 163 16.09 4.18 5.98
N LEU A 164 14.89 3.76 5.55
CA LEU A 164 13.62 4.25 6.08
C LEU A 164 13.40 3.95 7.57
N LYS A 165 14.09 2.97 8.14
CA LYS A 165 14.04 2.67 9.59
C LYS A 165 15.01 3.51 10.41
N SER A 166 15.98 4.12 9.74
CA SER A 166 17.01 4.93 10.35
C SER A 166 16.65 6.43 10.34
N GLU A 167 15.61 6.80 9.59
CA GLU A 167 14.91 8.11 9.59
C GLU A 167 13.98 8.24 10.81
#